data_AF-A0A226DNV6-F1
#
_entry.id   AF-A0A226DNV6-F1
#
_cell.length_a   1.000
_cell.length_b   1.000
_cell.length_c   1.000
_cell.angle_alpha   90.00
_cell.angle_beta   90.00
_cell.angle_gamma   90.00
#
_symmetry.space_group_name_H-M   'P 1'
#
loop_
_entity.id
_entity.type
_entity.pdbx_description
1 polymer ?
#
loop_
_entity_poly.entity_id
_entity_poly.type
_entity_poly.pdbx_seq_one_letter_code
_entity_poly.pdbx_strand_id
1 'polypeptide(L)'
;MRNTNNHNVHILKKSCLGVLMCSKRCKLGGPTACGELRLRPAICDKARKKQLGRPCPNPKCGGGSLILIACKGNSGFPCTHFWRHTGNAIFFQAKGVHDHPRPEVKNNNVEVRKTVGIKVVKNCGDGVGVPGSRSTPHRVGGGRRNNKSPAFRNLKSTRKPRKIKKVRFRKK
;
A
#
# COMPACT_ATOMS: atom_id res chain seq x y z
N MET A 1 -3.95 3.12 3.79
CA MET A 1 -5.40 2.89 3.58
C MET A 1 -5.96 2.01 4.70
N ARG A 2 -7.06 2.40 5.34
CA ARG A 2 -7.85 1.65 6.33
C ARG A 2 -9.24 1.33 5.78
N ASN A 3 -9.90 0.27 6.26
CA ASN A 3 -11.31 0.01 5.93
C ASN A 3 -12.19 1.15 6.48
N THR A 4 -13.26 1.50 5.78
CA THR A 4 -14.26 2.47 6.24
C THR A 4 -15.63 1.92 5.92
N ASN A 5 -16.47 1.80 6.94
CA ASN A 5 -17.84 1.35 6.75
C ASN A 5 -18.61 2.39 5.91
N ASN A 6 -19.26 1.92 4.87
CA ASN A 6 -20.15 2.67 3.99
C ASN A 6 -21.57 2.07 3.97
N HIS A 7 -21.84 1.10 4.86
CA HIS A 7 -23.10 0.36 4.96
C HIS A 7 -23.52 -0.35 3.66
N ASN A 8 -22.56 -0.63 2.76
CA ASN A 8 -22.80 -1.35 1.52
C ASN A 8 -21.78 -2.47 1.33
N VAL A 9 -22.21 -3.72 1.50
CA VAL A 9 -21.34 -4.90 1.44
C VAL A 9 -20.75 -5.17 0.05
N HIS A 10 -21.37 -4.65 -1.01
CA HIS A 10 -20.88 -4.81 -2.39
C HIS A 10 -19.73 -3.85 -2.73
N ILE A 11 -19.50 -2.83 -1.89
CA ILE A 11 -18.49 -1.80 -2.11
C ILE A 11 -17.51 -1.80 -0.94
N LEU A 12 -16.30 -2.27 -1.17
CA LEU A 12 -15.22 -2.16 -0.20
C LEU A 12 -14.61 -0.75 -0.26
N LYS A 13 -15.01 0.10 0.68
CA LYS A 13 -14.47 1.45 0.84
C LYS A 13 -13.23 1.44 1.73
N LYS A 14 -12.15 2.09 1.28
CA LYS A 14 -10.92 2.27 2.04
C LYS A 14 -10.51 3.74 2.06
N SER A 15 -10.12 4.26 3.21
CA SER A 15 -9.68 5.66 3.39
C SER A 15 -8.19 5.74 3.69
N CYS A 16 -7.49 6.76 3.19
CA CYS A 16 -6.08 6.94 3.50
C CYS A 16 -5.87 7.26 4.98
N LEU A 17 -4.75 6.78 5.53
CA LEU A 17 -4.32 7.13 6.88
C LEU A 17 -3.31 8.28 6.86
N GLY A 18 -2.61 8.47 5.75
CA GLY A 18 -1.43 9.31 5.67
C GLY A 18 -0.14 8.51 5.87
N VAL A 19 0.86 9.16 6.46
CA VAL A 19 2.23 8.66 6.63
C VAL A 19 2.79 9.03 8.00
N LEU A 20 3.55 8.13 8.61
CA LEU A 20 4.29 8.42 9.83
C LEU A 20 5.66 9.00 9.46
N MET A 21 5.98 10.16 10.04
CA MET A 21 7.25 10.85 9.85
C MET A 21 7.91 11.13 11.19
N CYS A 22 9.21 11.40 11.17
CA CYS A 22 9.91 11.92 12.33
C CYS A 22 9.57 13.41 12.52
N SER A 23 9.31 13.85 13.75
CA SER A 23 9.09 15.27 14.10
C SER A 23 10.25 16.16 13.68
N LYS A 24 11.48 15.65 13.80
CA LYS A 24 12.72 16.33 13.35
C LYS A 24 13.05 16.10 11.88
N ARG A 25 12.14 15.48 11.11
CA ARG A 25 12.31 15.12 9.68
C ARG A 25 13.69 14.54 9.38
N CYS A 26 14.17 13.64 10.24
CA CYS A 26 15.52 13.10 10.08
C CYS A 26 15.65 12.38 8.74
N LYS A 27 16.77 12.61 8.07
CA LYS A 27 17.17 11.87 6.87
C LYS A 27 17.80 10.56 7.32
N LEU A 28 17.36 9.45 6.72
CA LEU A 28 17.99 8.16 6.91
C LEU A 28 19.31 8.18 6.14
N GLY A 29 20.41 8.52 6.81
CA GLY A 29 21.74 8.63 6.19
C GLY A 29 22.36 7.25 5.98
N GLY A 30 21.98 6.57 4.89
CA GLY A 30 22.70 5.41 4.35
C GLY A 30 23.43 5.77 3.05
N PRO A 31 24.49 5.03 2.66
CA PRO A 31 25.31 5.33 1.48
C PRO A 31 24.56 5.27 0.14
N THR A 32 23.35 4.69 0.11
CA THR A 32 22.53 4.53 -1.11
C THR A 32 21.09 5.04 -0.97
N ALA A 33 20.73 5.66 0.14
CA ALA A 33 19.39 6.22 0.35
C ALA A 33 19.50 7.56 1.05
N CYS A 34 19.39 8.66 0.31
CA CYS A 34 19.21 10.00 0.86
C CYS A 34 17.70 10.29 0.91
N GLY A 35 17.03 9.84 1.96
CA GLY A 35 15.58 9.99 2.09
C GLY A 35 15.12 10.28 3.51
N GLU A 36 14.04 11.04 3.66
CA GLU A 36 13.36 11.22 4.95
C GLU A 36 12.74 9.90 5.41
N LEU A 37 12.70 9.69 6.74
CA LEU A 37 11.97 8.56 7.31
C LEU A 37 10.46 8.65 7.00
N ARG A 38 9.93 7.65 6.28
CA ARG A 38 8.52 7.59 5.84
C ARG A 38 7.90 6.24 6.19
N LEU A 39 7.41 6.10 7.42
CA LEU A 39 6.86 4.85 7.90
C LEU A 39 5.38 4.69 7.53
N ARG A 40 4.98 3.45 7.29
CA ARG A 40 3.58 3.08 7.09
C ARG A 40 2.83 3.11 8.44
N PRO A 41 1.74 3.87 8.59
CA PRO A 41 0.92 3.83 9.80
C PRO A 41 0.25 2.47 9.99
N ALA A 42 0.15 2.01 11.24
CA ALA A 42 -0.60 0.82 11.57
C ALA A 42 -2.09 0.99 11.21
N ILE A 43 -2.67 -0.07 10.65
CA ILE A 43 -4.07 -0.09 10.22
C ILE A 43 -5.00 -0.07 11.43
N CYS A 44 -4.66 -0.82 12.50
CA CYS A 44 -5.42 -0.83 13.74
C CYS A 44 -5.23 0.48 14.50
N ASP A 45 -6.34 1.09 14.92
CA ASP A 45 -6.32 2.36 15.65
C ASP A 45 -5.57 2.26 16.98
N LYS A 46 -5.77 1.17 17.75
CA LYS A 46 -5.05 0.92 19.01
C LYS A 46 -3.55 0.81 18.78
N ALA A 47 -3.11 0.08 17.75
CA ALA A 47 -1.70 -0.05 17.41
C ALA A 47 -1.11 1.27 16.90
N ARG A 48 -1.87 2.04 16.12
CA ARG A 48 -1.44 3.34 15.62
C ARG A 48 -1.26 4.34 16.74
N LYS A 49 -2.19 4.43 17.70
CA LYS A 49 -2.03 5.25 18.91
C LYS A 49 -0.72 4.91 19.64
N LYS A 50 -0.38 3.61 19.75
CA LYS A 50 0.89 3.16 20.34
C LYS A 50 2.14 3.49 19.51
N GLN A 51 2.01 3.77 18.20
CA GLN A 51 3.13 4.18 17.35
C GLN A 51 3.42 5.68 17.47
N LEU A 52 2.40 6.49 17.69
CA LEU A 52 2.56 7.95 17.87
C LEU A 52 3.39 8.21 19.12
N GLY A 53 4.28 9.20 19.04
CA GLY A 53 5.15 9.58 20.15
C GLY A 53 6.28 8.59 20.46
N ARG A 54 6.34 7.42 19.79
CA ARG A 54 7.51 6.54 19.90
C ARG A 54 8.77 7.25 19.41
N PRO A 55 9.94 6.94 19.98
CA PRO A 55 11.20 7.47 19.47
C PRO A 55 11.40 7.04 18.02
N CYS A 56 12.05 7.91 17.27
CA CYS A 56 12.44 7.65 15.90
C CYS A 56 13.31 6.38 15.83
N PRO A 57 13.05 5.45 14.90
CA PRO A 57 13.89 4.25 14.73
C PRO A 57 15.28 4.56 14.17
N ASN A 58 15.56 5.80 13.76
CA ASN A 58 16.89 6.21 13.34
C ASN A 58 17.75 6.51 14.59
N PRO A 59 18.80 5.73 14.89
CA PRO A 59 19.62 5.93 16.07
C PRO A 59 20.45 7.22 16.02
N LYS A 60 20.74 7.73 14.82
CA LYS A 60 21.42 9.04 14.63
C LYS A 60 20.45 10.22 14.78
N CYS A 61 19.16 9.96 14.97
CA CYS A 61 18.19 11.01 15.23
C CYS A 61 18.30 11.38 16.71
N GLY A 62 18.76 12.60 17.02
CA GLY A 62 18.93 13.10 18.38
C GLY A 62 17.59 13.31 19.13
N GLY A 63 16.83 12.24 19.36
CA GLY A 63 15.58 12.26 20.12
C GLY A 63 14.36 12.75 19.34
N GLY A 64 14.26 12.48 18.04
CA GLY A 64 13.01 12.71 17.30
C GLY A 64 11.93 11.71 17.68
N SER A 65 10.66 12.10 17.53
CA SER A 65 9.48 11.27 17.82
C SER A 65 8.65 11.05 16.56
N LEU A 66 7.90 9.94 16.52
CA LEU A 66 7.03 9.63 15.39
C LEU A 66 5.72 10.42 15.46
N ILE A 67 5.45 11.18 14.40
CA ILE A 67 4.23 11.96 14.18
C ILE A 67 3.46 11.44 12.96
N LEU A 68 2.14 11.57 12.98
CA LEU A 68 1.28 11.20 11.86
C LEU A 68 0.93 12.44 11.04
N ILE A 69 1.35 12.43 9.78
CA ILE A 69 0.83 13.36 8.78
C ILE A 69 -0.41 12.71 8.17
N ALA A 70 -1.59 13.14 8.62
CA ALA A 70 -2.86 12.63 8.14
C ALA A 70 -3.12 13.06 6.70
N CYS A 71 -3.73 12.19 5.91
CA CYS A 71 -4.14 12.53 4.54
C CYS A 71 -5.40 13.39 4.57
N LYS A 72 -5.39 14.53 3.87
CA LYS A 72 -6.51 15.45 3.68
C LYS A 72 -6.77 15.81 2.21
N GLY A 73 -6.17 15.04 1.31
CA GLY A 73 -6.19 15.21 -0.15
C GLY A 73 -7.53 15.08 -0.87
N ASN A 74 -8.66 15.04 -0.16
CA ASN A 74 -10.00 15.02 -0.74
C ASN A 74 -10.86 16.11 -0.06
N SER A 75 -10.63 17.36 -0.44
CA SER A 75 -11.34 18.54 0.10
C SER A 75 -11.33 18.59 1.64
N GLY A 76 -10.18 18.34 2.26
CA GLY A 76 -10.03 18.30 3.72
C GLY A 76 -10.26 16.93 4.36
N PHE A 77 -10.81 15.96 3.61
CA PHE A 77 -10.99 14.58 4.04
C PHE A 77 -9.89 13.66 3.48
N PRO A 78 -9.67 12.48 4.07
CA PRO A 78 -8.73 11.51 3.52
C PRO A 78 -9.15 11.03 2.13
N CYS A 79 -8.19 10.83 1.23
CA CYS A 79 -8.45 10.19 -0.06
C CYS A 79 -9.07 8.80 0.15
N THR A 80 -9.98 8.41 -0.73
CA THR A 80 -10.74 7.16 -0.60
C THR A 80 -10.66 6.31 -1.85
N HIS A 81 -10.59 5.00 -1.67
CA HIS A 81 -10.64 4.00 -2.72
C HIS A 81 -11.90 3.17 -2.59
N PHE A 82 -12.53 2.87 -3.71
CA PHE A 82 -13.71 2.03 -3.81
C PHE A 82 -13.36 0.83 -4.67
N TRP A 83 -13.71 -0.35 -4.17
CA TRP A 83 -13.54 -1.60 -4.87
C TRP A 83 -14.89 -2.27 -4.94
N ARG A 84 -15.30 -2.69 -6.14
CA ARG A 84 -16.54 -3.42 -6.37
C ARG A 84 -16.22 -4.67 -7.18
N HIS A 85 -16.65 -5.82 -6.67
CA HIS A 85 -16.61 -7.05 -7.43
C HIS A 85 -17.97 -7.24 -8.13
N THR A 86 -17.97 -7.54 -9.42
CA THR A 86 -19.20 -7.85 -10.17
C THR A 86 -18.88 -8.84 -11.28
N GLY A 87 -19.58 -9.99 -11.28
CA GLY A 87 -19.27 -11.09 -12.19
C GLY A 87 -17.83 -11.56 -12.03
N ASN A 88 -17.04 -11.46 -13.12
CA ASN A 88 -15.64 -11.87 -13.16
C ASN A 88 -14.66 -10.68 -13.15
N ALA A 89 -15.12 -9.48 -12.79
CA ALA A 89 -14.32 -8.26 -12.82
C ALA A 89 -14.29 -7.55 -11.46
N ILE A 90 -13.17 -6.84 -11.22
CA ILE A 90 -13.00 -5.94 -10.08
C ILE A 90 -12.90 -4.51 -10.63
N PHE A 91 -13.86 -3.68 -10.25
CA PHE A 91 -13.86 -2.26 -10.55
C PHE A 91 -13.17 -1.48 -9.44
N PHE A 92 -12.36 -0.51 -9.84
CA PHE A 92 -11.62 0.37 -8.94
C PHE A 92 -11.90 1.83 -9.25
N GLN A 93 -12.14 2.60 -8.20
CA GLN A 93 -12.26 4.06 -8.28
C GLN A 93 -11.51 4.69 -7.11
N ALA A 94 -10.79 5.77 -7.37
CA ALA A 94 -10.16 6.59 -6.33
C ALA A 94 -10.76 8.00 -6.33
N LYS A 95 -10.84 8.60 -5.14
CA LYS A 95 -11.27 9.98 -4.94
C LYS A 95 -10.24 10.75 -4.12
N GLY A 96 -9.82 11.90 -4.66
CA GLY A 96 -8.82 12.79 -4.10
C GLY A 96 -7.38 12.48 -4.55
N VAL A 97 -6.48 13.41 -4.22
CA VAL A 97 -5.04 13.34 -4.52
C VAL A 97 -4.26 13.40 -3.22
N HIS A 98 -3.42 12.41 -2.94
CA HIS A 98 -2.67 12.35 -1.69
C HIS A 98 -1.77 13.58 -1.50
N ASP A 99 -1.95 14.24 -0.38
CA ASP A 99 -1.27 15.47 0.07
C ASP A 99 -0.10 15.18 1.02
N HIS A 100 0.45 13.97 0.97
CA HIS A 100 1.52 13.52 1.85
C HIS A 100 2.53 12.68 1.09
N PRO A 101 3.80 12.61 1.55
CA PRO A 101 4.79 11.76 0.91
C PRO A 101 4.37 10.29 0.97
N ARG A 102 4.78 9.53 -0.05
CA ARG A 102 4.45 8.11 -0.14
C ARG A 102 5.12 7.34 1.00
N PRO A 103 4.35 6.61 1.85
CA PRO A 103 4.93 5.78 2.88
C PRO A 103 5.71 4.61 2.25
N GLU A 104 6.68 4.06 2.99
CA GLU A 104 7.36 2.82 2.65
C GLU A 104 6.34 1.74 2.25
N VAL A 105 6.66 1.00 1.19
CA VAL A 105 5.87 -0.14 0.73
C VAL A 105 5.74 -1.17 1.86
N LYS A 106 4.65 -1.94 1.85
CA LYS A 106 4.39 -2.97 2.87
C LYS A 106 5.40 -4.10 2.71
N ASN A 107 6.62 -3.93 3.20
CA ASN A 107 7.48 -5.07 3.44
C ASN A 107 7.01 -5.70 4.75
N ASN A 108 6.85 -7.02 4.76
CA ASN A 108 6.54 -7.82 5.96
C ASN A 108 7.63 -7.72 7.05
N ASN A 109 8.61 -6.83 6.88
CA ASN A 109 9.81 -6.63 7.69
C ASN A 109 9.59 -5.80 8.97
N VAL A 110 8.34 -5.47 9.34
CA VAL A 110 8.04 -4.79 10.61
C VAL A 110 8.29 -5.71 11.81
N GLU A 111 8.22 -7.04 11.63
CA GLU A 111 8.58 -8.01 12.67
C GLU A 111 10.11 -8.16 12.82
N VAL A 112 10.86 -8.11 11.72
CA VAL A 112 12.33 -8.23 11.73
C VAL A 112 13.01 -7.00 12.36
N ARG A 113 12.38 -5.82 12.28
CA ARG A 113 12.89 -4.60 12.96
C ARG A 113 12.73 -4.64 14.49
N LYS A 114 11.96 -5.59 15.05
CA LYS A 114 11.79 -5.73 16.51
C LYS A 114 12.75 -6.73 17.15
N THR A 115 13.35 -7.63 16.38
CA THR A 115 14.15 -8.73 16.91
C THR A 115 15.60 -8.77 16.43
N VAL A 116 16.00 -7.95 15.46
CA VAL A 116 17.37 -7.99 14.95
C VAL A 116 17.89 -6.57 14.71
N GLY A 117 18.96 -6.21 15.42
CA GLY A 117 19.82 -5.10 15.06
C GLY A 117 20.23 -5.25 13.60
N ILE A 118 19.73 -4.34 12.77
CA ILE A 118 20.13 -4.00 11.39
C ILE A 118 21.10 -5.00 10.72
N LYS A 119 20.57 -5.84 9.81
CA LYS A 119 21.29 -6.21 8.58
C LYS A 119 20.39 -5.97 7.38
N VAL A 120 20.75 -4.94 6.62
CA VAL A 120 20.13 -4.54 5.35
C VAL A 120 20.44 -5.61 4.32
N VAL A 121 19.42 -6.30 3.81
CA VAL A 121 19.52 -7.06 2.56
C VAL A 121 18.87 -6.23 1.46
N LYS A 122 19.68 -5.96 0.43
CA LYS A 122 19.36 -5.31 -0.83
C LYS A 122 18.13 -5.96 -1.47
N ASN A 123 17.23 -5.14 -1.99
CA ASN A 123 16.57 -5.35 -3.28
C ASN A 123 15.90 -4.04 -3.70
N CYS A 124 16.66 -3.24 -4.45
CA CYS A 124 16.12 -2.21 -5.31
C CYS A 124 15.67 -2.93 -6.59
N GLY A 125 14.37 -2.89 -6.86
CA GLY A 125 13.78 -3.26 -8.14
C GLY A 125 12.99 -2.05 -8.62
N ASP A 126 13.40 -1.54 -9.76
CA ASP A 126 13.13 -0.21 -10.29
C ASP A 126 11.64 0.09 -10.51
N GLY A 127 11.22 1.26 -10.06
CA GLY A 127 9.95 1.86 -10.44
C GLY A 127 10.12 2.59 -11.77
N VAL A 128 9.60 2.02 -12.86
CA VAL A 128 9.40 2.75 -14.11
C VAL A 128 8.34 3.82 -13.88
N GLY A 129 8.71 5.07 -14.16
CA GLY A 129 7.86 6.24 -14.03
C GLY A 129 6.65 6.20 -14.96
N VAL A 130 5.50 6.66 -14.46
CA VAL A 130 4.31 6.94 -15.26
C VAL A 130 4.39 8.41 -15.69
N PRO A 131 4.50 8.74 -16.99
CA PRO A 131 4.48 10.13 -17.44
C PRO A 131 3.03 10.65 -17.46
N GLY A 132 2.91 11.94 -17.11
CA GLY A 132 1.67 12.66 -16.96
C GLY A 132 0.91 12.89 -18.26
N SER A 133 -0.41 12.86 -18.14
CA SER A 133 -1.40 13.24 -19.15
C SER A 133 -1.36 14.75 -19.38
N ARG A 134 -0.98 15.16 -20.60
CA ARG A 134 -1.15 16.51 -21.15
C ARG A 134 -2.33 16.49 -22.14
N SER A 135 -3.14 17.54 -22.10
CA SER A 135 -4.44 17.69 -22.76
C SER A 135 -4.37 18.36 -24.15
N THR A 136 -5.41 18.09 -24.97
CA THR A 136 -5.93 18.79 -26.19
C THR A 136 -5.38 18.38 -27.58
N PRO A 137 -6.09 18.61 -28.72
CA PRO A 137 -7.54 18.49 -29.02
C PRO A 137 -7.86 17.70 -30.35
N HIS A 138 -9.17 17.59 -30.67
CA HIS A 138 -9.87 17.02 -31.84
C HIS A 138 -9.14 16.85 -33.21
N ARG A 139 -9.37 15.69 -33.89
CA ARG A 139 -9.92 15.62 -35.28
C ARG A 139 -10.39 14.22 -35.70
N VAL A 140 -11.38 14.23 -36.60
CA VAL A 140 -12.19 13.14 -37.19
C VAL A 140 -11.43 12.32 -38.23
N GLY A 141 -11.73 11.02 -38.36
CA GLY A 141 -11.37 10.21 -39.53
C GLY A 141 -11.66 8.73 -39.37
N GLY A 142 -12.61 8.21 -40.16
CA GLY A 142 -13.07 6.82 -40.14
C GLY A 142 -12.08 5.80 -40.74
N GLY A 143 -12.26 4.53 -40.37
CA GLY A 143 -11.54 3.41 -40.97
C GLY A 143 -11.89 2.08 -40.31
N ARG A 144 -12.81 1.33 -40.93
CA ARG A 144 -13.13 -0.07 -40.61
C ARG A 144 -11.89 -0.95 -40.77
N ARG A 145 -11.51 -1.71 -39.73
CA ARG A 145 -10.66 -2.91 -39.88
C ARG A 145 -11.10 -3.99 -38.90
N ASN A 146 -11.57 -5.10 -39.47
CA ASN A 146 -11.68 -6.40 -38.82
C ASN A 146 -10.27 -6.86 -38.42
N ASN A 147 -10.08 -7.32 -37.19
CA ASN A 147 -8.99 -8.26 -36.93
C ASN A 147 -9.30 -9.22 -35.79
N LYS A 148 -9.09 -10.50 -36.12
CA LYS A 148 -9.39 -11.71 -35.38
C LYS A 148 -8.57 -11.80 -34.10
N SER A 149 -9.21 -12.24 -33.02
CA SER A 149 -8.58 -12.62 -31.74
C SER A 149 -7.59 -13.77 -31.94
N PRO A 150 -6.40 -13.75 -31.32
CA PRO A 150 -5.62 -14.97 -31.13
C PRO A 150 -6.18 -15.76 -29.94
N ALA A 151 -6.56 -17.01 -30.21
CA ALA A 151 -6.94 -18.00 -29.21
C ALA A 151 -5.73 -18.31 -28.30
N PHE A 152 -5.85 -18.05 -27.00
CA PHE A 152 -4.85 -18.46 -26.03
C PHE A 152 -5.21 -19.81 -25.41
N ARG A 153 -4.23 -20.73 -25.52
CA ARG A 153 -4.27 -22.14 -25.17
C ARG A 153 -4.59 -22.35 -23.68
N ASN A 154 -5.44 -23.35 -23.45
CA ASN A 154 -5.88 -23.85 -22.15
C ASN A 154 -4.70 -24.56 -21.43
N LEU A 155 -4.16 -23.98 -20.35
CA LEU A 155 -3.20 -24.68 -19.48
C LEU A 155 -3.95 -25.35 -18.33
N LYS A 156 -4.23 -26.65 -18.48
CA LYS A 156 -4.82 -27.49 -17.42
C LYS A 156 -3.84 -27.61 -16.23
N SER A 157 -4.13 -26.94 -15.12
CA SER A 157 -3.42 -27.13 -13.85
C SER A 157 -4.03 -28.28 -13.06
N THR A 158 -3.47 -29.48 -13.19
CA THR A 158 -3.73 -30.60 -12.27
C THR A 158 -2.93 -30.40 -10.98
N ARG A 159 -3.54 -29.84 -9.93
CA ARG A 159 -2.98 -29.88 -8.57
C ARG A 159 -3.94 -30.61 -7.64
N LYS A 160 -3.54 -31.80 -7.19
CA LYS A 160 -4.25 -32.62 -6.20
C LYS A 160 -4.32 -31.91 -4.83
N PRO A 161 -5.42 -32.05 -4.06
CA PRO A 161 -5.53 -31.48 -2.72
C PRO A 161 -4.65 -32.22 -1.71
N ARG A 162 -3.91 -31.48 -0.87
CA ARG A 162 -3.13 -32.04 0.25
C ARG A 162 -4.07 -32.39 1.41
N LYS A 163 -3.98 -33.63 1.91
CA LYS A 163 -4.74 -34.14 3.07
C LYS A 163 -4.36 -33.37 4.35
N ILE A 164 -5.36 -32.85 5.06
CA ILE A 164 -5.23 -32.25 6.40
C ILE A 164 -5.21 -33.40 7.42
N LYS A 165 -4.13 -33.51 8.22
CA LYS A 165 -4.05 -34.45 9.35
C LYS A 165 -4.87 -33.89 10.53
N LYS A 166 -5.92 -34.60 10.94
CA LYS A 166 -6.66 -34.33 12.19
C LYS A 166 -5.77 -34.66 13.39
N VAL A 167 -5.48 -33.66 14.23
CA VAL A 167 -4.85 -33.87 15.55
C VAL A 167 -5.97 -34.15 16.55
N ARG A 168 -5.95 -35.35 17.16
CA ARG A 168 -6.87 -35.76 18.24
C ARG A 168 -6.38 -35.12 19.55
N PHE A 169 -7.21 -34.29 20.17
CA PHE A 169 -7.00 -33.86 21.55
C PHE A 169 -7.37 -35.00 22.51
N ARG A 170 -6.42 -35.42 23.34
CA ARG A 170 -6.65 -36.30 24.50
C ARG A 170 -7.13 -35.42 25.65
N LYS A 171 -8.35 -35.66 26.14
CA LYS A 171 -8.83 -35.06 27.40
C LYS A 171 -8.04 -35.70 28.55
N LYS A 172 -7.56 -34.89 29.48
CA LYS A 172 -7.28 -35.28 30.86
C LYS A 172 -8.53 -35.01 31.68
#